data_AF-A0A1E8D0E6-F1
#
_entry.id   AF-A0A1E8D0E6-F1
#
_cell.length_a   1.000
_cell.length_b   1.000
_cell.length_c   1.000
_cell.angle_alpha   90.00
_cell.angle_beta   90.00
_cell.angle_gamma   90.00
#
_symmetry.space_group_name_H-M   'P 1'
#
loop_
_entity.id
_entity.type
_entity.pdbx_description
1 polymer ?
#
loop_
_entity_poly.entity_id
_entity_poly.type
_entity_poly.pdbx_seq_one_letter_code
_entity_poly.pdbx_strand_id
1 'polypeptide(L)'
;MDINDYQESARASDVLPADDLALPMLGLAGEVGNLAAELKKRERDQAGYVGFQAEVREELGDLIWYAAALARRCDVELGQVLSENLAKVRERYDRFPSPPPHRLFDEAFATHEQLPRQVYITFVETTESDRGAEPVPVVRIYRGGSKIGDPLDDNSDDNDDYRFHDVIHLAHMAVLGWSPTLRGLLDVKRRSTPDLNRVEDGGRAVVIEEGLAAYVFSEAAEHTFFASSERVPADIIKACRRMTGHLEVSQRTAADWEYAILAGYEMFRSLRQHRGGTVHADLLSRTLTFTPPSPNVAVERRTIALRSGAVVVFEGLDKAGKSTQLDLLQGAVDPTSATFAHMPSGFAEFTRRLYRVLETNPPTTALARQLAHLSCHSESIDDLIGASERGALVLDRWWWSTLAYGWYANPDSLGISQEDFTALIDQIWQRVEADVVFLFLTAYAGDENNAPGVKEGYEAIAAASEVGQVVFVPAMSEEETHNFVVAELARRGLLILEEG
;
A
#
# COMPACT_ATOMS: atom_id res chain seq x y z
N MET A 1 -48.81 -12.85 2.28
CA MET A 1 -48.72 -11.48 1.80
C MET A 1 -47.34 -11.32 1.21
N ASP A 2 -47.24 -10.99 -0.06
CA ASP A 2 -45.95 -10.62 -0.66
C ASP A 2 -45.57 -9.18 -0.23
N ILE A 3 -44.29 -8.81 -0.34
CA ILE A 3 -43.81 -7.49 0.09
C ILE A 3 -44.43 -6.34 -0.72
N ASN A 4 -44.73 -6.56 -2.00
CA ASN A 4 -45.41 -5.58 -2.83
C ASN A 4 -46.88 -5.42 -2.40
N ASP A 5 -47.56 -6.52 -2.04
CA ASP A 5 -48.91 -6.47 -1.45
C ASP A 5 -48.91 -5.68 -0.14
N TYR A 6 -47.88 -5.88 0.69
CA TYR A 6 -47.69 -5.13 1.93
C TYR A 6 -47.47 -3.64 1.64
N GLN A 7 -46.59 -3.29 0.69
CA GLN A 7 -46.31 -1.92 0.30
C GLN A 7 -47.59 -1.17 -0.10
N GLU A 8 -48.46 -1.79 -0.90
CA GLU A 8 -49.73 -1.19 -1.28
C GLU A 8 -50.72 -1.13 -0.12
N SER A 9 -50.79 -2.18 0.70
CA SER A 9 -51.68 -2.22 1.87
C SER A 9 -51.34 -1.13 2.89
N ALA A 10 -50.05 -0.86 3.11
CA ALA A 10 -49.57 0.16 4.04
C ALA A 10 -50.03 1.58 3.67
N ARG A 11 -50.39 1.83 2.40
CA ARG A 11 -50.94 3.11 1.93
C ARG A 11 -52.22 3.49 2.67
N ALA A 12 -53.05 2.52 3.05
CA ALA A 12 -54.32 2.79 3.74
C ALA A 12 -54.12 3.43 5.12
N SER A 13 -52.97 3.20 5.75
CA SER A 13 -52.58 3.77 7.05
C SER A 13 -51.64 4.98 6.94
N ASP A 14 -51.17 5.32 5.74
CA ASP A 14 -50.23 6.41 5.52
C ASP A 14 -50.96 7.77 5.58
N VAL A 15 -50.87 8.41 6.74
CA VAL A 15 -51.45 9.74 7.01
C VAL A 15 -50.48 10.87 6.70
N LEU A 16 -49.25 10.57 6.25
CA LEU A 16 -48.23 11.57 5.95
C LEU A 16 -48.49 12.20 4.58
N PRO A 17 -48.06 13.46 4.34
CA PRO A 17 -48.21 14.09 3.03
C PRO A 17 -47.53 13.27 1.92
N ALA A 18 -48.13 13.24 0.73
CA ALA A 18 -47.67 12.39 -0.38
C ALA A 18 -46.31 12.82 -0.95
N ASP A 19 -45.90 14.07 -0.77
CA ASP A 19 -44.64 14.66 -1.22
C ASP A 19 -43.59 14.78 -0.10
N ASP A 20 -43.92 14.35 1.13
CA ASP A 20 -43.02 14.44 2.28
C ASP A 20 -42.06 13.25 2.36
N LEU A 21 -40.78 13.50 2.08
CA LEU A 21 -39.69 12.54 2.26
C LEU A 21 -39.07 12.61 3.66
N ALA A 22 -39.21 13.74 4.36
CA ALA A 22 -38.55 13.99 5.64
C ALA A 22 -39.15 13.14 6.75
N LEU A 23 -40.47 13.11 6.88
CA LEU A 23 -41.12 12.33 7.95
C LEU A 23 -40.88 10.82 7.83
N PRO A 24 -41.00 10.18 6.64
CA PRO A 24 -40.62 8.77 6.48
C PRO A 24 -39.15 8.50 6.80
N MET A 25 -38.22 9.38 6.41
CA MET A 25 -36.79 9.22 6.71
C MET A 25 -36.49 9.36 8.21
N LEU A 26 -37.14 10.31 8.89
CA LEU A 26 -37.02 10.47 10.33
C LEU A 26 -37.64 9.29 11.09
N GLY A 27 -38.75 8.74 10.60
CA GLY A 27 -39.35 7.50 11.12
C GLY A 27 -38.35 6.33 11.05
N LEU A 28 -37.75 6.09 9.88
CA LEU A 28 -36.71 5.07 9.73
C LEU A 28 -35.55 5.26 10.73
N ALA A 29 -35.06 6.48 10.90
CA ALA A 29 -34.00 6.78 11.86
C ALA A 29 -34.45 6.55 13.32
N GLY A 30 -35.69 6.92 13.63
CA GLY A 30 -36.33 6.73 14.94
C GLY A 30 -36.39 5.26 15.33
N GLU A 31 -36.93 4.41 14.47
CA GLU A 31 -37.10 2.98 14.78
C GLU A 31 -35.76 2.23 14.88
N VAL A 32 -34.75 2.61 14.09
CA VAL A 32 -33.37 2.12 14.31
C VAL A 32 -32.84 2.56 15.69
N GLY A 33 -33.14 3.79 16.09
CA GLY A 33 -32.80 4.33 17.42
C GLY A 33 -33.48 3.56 18.55
N ASN A 34 -34.75 3.20 18.38
CA ASN A 34 -35.49 2.38 19.34
C ASN A 34 -34.90 0.98 19.46
N LEU A 35 -34.60 0.30 18.34
CA LEU A 35 -33.87 -0.98 18.34
C LEU A 35 -32.55 -0.90 19.10
N ALA A 36 -31.78 0.17 18.90
CA ALA A 36 -30.52 0.39 19.62
C ALA A 36 -30.76 0.61 21.13
N ALA A 37 -31.82 1.32 21.51
CA ALA A 37 -32.21 1.51 22.90
C ALA A 37 -32.61 0.18 23.56
N GLU A 38 -33.33 -0.69 22.85
CA GLU A 38 -33.71 -2.02 23.33
C GLU A 38 -32.51 -2.96 23.49
N LEU A 39 -31.56 -2.90 22.57
CA LEU A 39 -30.31 -3.64 22.69
C LEU A 39 -29.53 -3.22 23.94
N LYS A 40 -29.42 -1.91 24.18
CA LYS A 40 -28.77 -1.37 25.38
C LYS A 40 -29.46 -1.82 26.68
N LYS A 41 -30.80 -1.86 26.72
CA LYS A 41 -31.54 -2.38 27.89
C LYS A 41 -31.21 -3.85 28.14
N ARG A 42 -31.20 -4.67 27.08
CA ARG A 42 -30.84 -6.09 27.15
C ARG A 42 -29.42 -6.32 27.65
N GLU A 43 -28.45 -5.54 27.20
CA GLU A 43 -27.05 -5.65 27.64
C GLU A 43 -26.86 -5.21 29.09
N ARG A 44 -27.59 -4.19 29.56
CA ARG A 44 -27.54 -3.71 30.95
C ARG A 44 -28.21 -4.69 31.92
N ASP A 45 -29.36 -5.24 31.54
CA ASP A 45 -30.26 -5.99 32.43
C ASP A 45 -30.26 -7.49 32.11
N GLN A 46 -29.05 -8.07 31.91
CA GLN A 46 -28.80 -9.41 31.33
C GLN A 46 -29.62 -10.57 31.92
N ALA A 47 -30.05 -10.48 33.19
CA ALA A 47 -30.76 -11.55 33.89
C ALA A 47 -32.28 -11.34 33.99
N GLY A 48 -32.83 -10.21 33.53
CA GLY A 48 -34.23 -9.83 33.80
C GLY A 48 -35.04 -9.29 32.62
N TYR A 49 -34.40 -9.00 31.48
CA TYR A 49 -35.10 -8.41 30.35
C TYR A 49 -35.67 -9.48 29.38
N VAL A 50 -36.99 -9.71 29.46
CA VAL A 50 -37.70 -10.71 28.64
C VAL A 50 -38.45 -10.11 27.43
N GLY A 51 -38.55 -8.78 27.34
CA GLY A 51 -39.33 -8.06 26.32
C GLY A 51 -38.66 -7.94 24.95
N PHE A 52 -37.34 -8.16 24.87
CA PHE A 52 -36.53 -7.81 23.68
C PHE A 52 -37.10 -8.32 22.36
N GLN A 53 -37.58 -9.57 22.31
CA GLN A 53 -38.09 -10.15 21.07
C GLN A 53 -39.40 -9.50 20.61
N ALA A 54 -40.25 -9.07 21.54
CA ALA A 54 -41.50 -8.40 21.22
C ALA A 54 -41.23 -7.01 20.66
N GLU A 55 -40.39 -6.23 21.34
CA GLU A 55 -39.98 -4.90 20.86
C GLU A 55 -39.29 -4.98 19.50
N VAL A 56 -38.35 -5.91 19.30
CA VAL A 56 -37.70 -6.10 17.98
C VAL A 56 -38.73 -6.39 16.87
N ARG A 57 -39.80 -7.13 17.17
CA ARG A 57 -40.85 -7.41 16.18
C ARG A 57 -41.66 -6.15 15.85
N GLU A 58 -41.97 -5.35 16.86
CA GLU A 58 -42.71 -4.08 16.71
C GLU A 58 -41.90 -3.08 15.89
N GLU A 59 -40.67 -2.80 16.31
CA GLU A 59 -39.78 -1.84 15.67
C GLU A 59 -39.40 -2.26 14.23
N LEU A 60 -39.21 -3.56 13.96
CA LEU A 60 -39.02 -4.04 12.59
C LEU A 60 -40.28 -3.88 11.74
N GLY A 61 -41.47 -4.01 12.32
CA GLY A 61 -42.73 -3.74 11.64
C GLY A 61 -42.83 -2.29 11.20
N ASP A 62 -42.53 -1.36 12.10
CA ASP A 62 -42.56 0.07 11.85
C ASP A 62 -41.47 0.51 10.87
N LEU A 63 -40.27 -0.07 10.94
CA LEU A 63 -39.23 0.09 9.91
C LEU A 63 -39.73 -0.26 8.52
N ILE A 64 -40.41 -1.41 8.37
CA ILE A 64 -40.93 -1.84 7.07
C ILE A 64 -42.09 -0.93 6.64
N TRP A 65 -42.90 -0.43 7.58
CA TRP A 65 -43.95 0.54 7.29
C TRP A 65 -43.37 1.85 6.72
N TYR A 66 -42.37 2.43 7.38
CA TYR A 66 -41.71 3.65 6.91
C TYR A 66 -40.92 3.42 5.61
N ALA A 67 -40.30 2.25 5.43
CA ALA A 67 -39.64 1.87 4.19
C ALA A 67 -40.65 1.80 3.03
N ALA A 68 -41.83 1.22 3.25
CA ALA A 68 -42.90 1.17 2.26
C ALA A 68 -43.43 2.58 1.93
N ALA A 69 -43.61 3.43 2.95
CA ALA A 69 -44.00 4.82 2.78
C ALA A 69 -43.01 5.63 1.94
N LEU A 70 -41.71 5.46 2.19
CA LEU A 70 -40.65 6.10 1.42
C LEU A 70 -40.57 5.54 -0.01
N ALA A 71 -40.62 4.22 -0.17
CA ALA A 71 -40.54 3.56 -1.48
C ALA A 71 -41.64 4.04 -2.43
N ARG A 72 -42.89 4.15 -1.96
CA ARG A 72 -44.00 4.71 -2.76
C ARG A 72 -43.76 6.15 -3.20
N ARG A 73 -43.16 7.00 -2.34
CA ARG A 73 -42.86 8.40 -2.66
C ARG A 73 -41.70 8.57 -3.62
N CYS A 74 -40.79 7.59 -3.66
CA CYS A 74 -39.66 7.55 -4.59
C CYS A 74 -39.94 6.76 -5.86
N ASP A 75 -41.16 6.25 -6.05
CA ASP A 75 -41.54 5.39 -7.19
C ASP A 75 -40.67 4.12 -7.29
N VAL A 76 -40.42 3.48 -6.14
CA VAL A 76 -39.62 2.27 -6.01
C VAL A 76 -40.48 1.12 -5.49
N GLU A 77 -40.36 -0.06 -6.10
CA GLU A 77 -40.97 -1.27 -5.57
C GLU A 77 -40.03 -1.98 -4.57
N LEU A 78 -40.53 -2.25 -3.35
CA LEU A 78 -39.75 -2.94 -2.33
C LEU A 78 -39.36 -4.36 -2.77
N GLY A 79 -40.21 -5.07 -3.50
CA GLY A 79 -39.88 -6.40 -4.04
C GLY A 79 -38.65 -6.37 -4.95
N GLN A 80 -38.51 -5.32 -5.76
CA GLN A 80 -37.33 -5.10 -6.59
C GLN A 80 -36.11 -4.80 -5.72
N VAL A 81 -36.21 -3.88 -4.75
CA VAL A 81 -35.11 -3.54 -3.82
C VAL A 81 -34.57 -4.78 -3.10
N LEU A 82 -35.46 -5.62 -2.57
CA LEU A 82 -35.08 -6.85 -1.87
C LEU A 82 -34.42 -7.86 -2.83
N SER A 83 -34.97 -8.04 -4.03
CA SER A 83 -34.42 -8.95 -5.03
C SER A 83 -33.02 -8.52 -5.50
N GLU A 84 -32.83 -7.24 -5.78
CA GLU A 84 -31.54 -6.66 -6.16
C GLU A 84 -30.53 -6.75 -5.01
N ASN A 85 -30.97 -6.52 -3.77
CA ASN A 85 -30.11 -6.67 -2.59
C ASN A 85 -29.64 -8.12 -2.44
N LEU A 86 -30.54 -9.10 -2.56
CA LEU A 86 -30.18 -10.53 -2.49
C LEU A 86 -29.21 -10.94 -3.59
N ALA A 87 -29.42 -10.47 -4.83
CA ALA A 87 -28.49 -10.72 -5.93
C ALA A 87 -27.09 -10.15 -5.61
N LYS A 88 -27.02 -8.89 -5.17
CA LYS A 88 -25.78 -8.21 -4.75
C LYS A 88 -25.07 -8.92 -3.60
N VAL A 89 -25.81 -9.38 -2.59
CA VAL A 89 -25.26 -10.06 -1.41
C VAL A 89 -24.76 -11.45 -1.80
N ARG A 90 -25.48 -12.21 -2.62
CA ARG A 90 -25.01 -13.50 -3.13
C ARG A 90 -23.74 -13.35 -3.95
N GLU A 91 -23.72 -12.42 -4.91
CA GLU A 91 -22.53 -12.10 -5.70
C GLU A 91 -21.33 -11.73 -4.82
N ARG A 92 -21.57 -11.03 -3.71
CA ARG A 92 -20.52 -10.64 -2.76
C ARG A 92 -20.06 -11.80 -1.87
N TYR A 93 -20.94 -12.62 -1.31
CA TYR A 93 -20.57 -13.56 -0.24
C TYR A 93 -20.55 -15.03 -0.66
N ASP A 94 -21.25 -15.39 -1.74
CA ASP A 94 -21.31 -16.75 -2.29
C ASP A 94 -20.42 -16.86 -3.53
N ARG A 95 -19.15 -16.46 -3.36
CA ARG A 95 -18.17 -16.39 -4.44
C ARG A 95 -17.38 -17.68 -4.55
N PHE A 96 -17.02 -18.07 -5.77
CA PHE A 96 -16.13 -19.18 -6.02
C PHE A 96 -14.68 -18.85 -5.59
N PRO A 97 -13.83 -19.86 -5.32
CA PRO A 97 -12.41 -19.62 -5.05
C PRO A 97 -11.65 -19.01 -6.24
N SER A 98 -12.16 -19.19 -7.45
CA SER A 98 -11.59 -18.68 -8.70
C SER A 98 -12.66 -18.01 -9.56
N PRO A 99 -12.30 -17.08 -10.46
CA PRO A 99 -13.26 -16.45 -11.36
C PRO A 99 -13.98 -17.49 -12.20
N PRO A 100 -15.34 -17.45 -12.28
CA PRO A 100 -16.05 -18.36 -13.17
C PRO A 100 -15.71 -18.05 -14.63
N PRO A 101 -15.72 -19.06 -15.52
CA PRO A 101 -15.45 -18.84 -16.94
C PRO A 101 -16.53 -17.94 -17.53
N HIS A 102 -16.08 -16.95 -18.30
CA HIS A 102 -16.94 -16.04 -19.05
C HIS A 102 -16.37 -15.80 -20.44
N ARG A 103 -17.24 -15.41 -21.37
CA ARG A 103 -16.90 -15.21 -22.79
C ARG A 103 -15.92 -14.05 -22.96
N LEU A 104 -14.90 -14.24 -23.80
CA LEU A 104 -13.96 -13.18 -24.18
C LEU A 104 -14.58 -12.25 -25.23
N PHE A 105 -14.29 -10.95 -25.13
CA PHE A 105 -14.90 -9.93 -26.00
C PHE A 105 -14.40 -9.95 -27.45
N ASP A 106 -13.34 -10.70 -27.74
CA ASP A 106 -12.68 -10.73 -29.05
C ASP A 106 -12.65 -12.12 -29.72
N GLU A 107 -13.37 -13.12 -29.20
CA GLU A 107 -13.35 -14.50 -29.74
C GLU A 107 -13.68 -14.57 -31.23
N ALA A 108 -14.53 -13.67 -31.72
CA ALA A 108 -14.98 -13.62 -33.11
C ALA A 108 -14.01 -12.90 -34.06
N PHE A 109 -12.95 -12.26 -33.53
CA PHE A 109 -12.00 -11.48 -34.32
C PHE A 109 -10.84 -12.34 -34.84
N ALA A 110 -10.11 -11.84 -35.83
CA ALA A 110 -8.91 -12.51 -36.32
C ALA A 110 -7.83 -12.56 -35.22
N THR A 111 -6.96 -13.58 -35.24
CA THR A 111 -5.95 -13.82 -34.19
C THR A 111 -5.07 -12.62 -33.87
N HIS A 112 -4.79 -11.74 -34.83
CA HIS A 112 -3.98 -10.53 -34.65
C HIS A 112 -4.72 -9.37 -33.98
N GLU A 113 -6.03 -9.47 -33.79
CA GLU A 113 -6.88 -8.51 -33.06
C GLU A 113 -7.42 -9.10 -31.75
N GLN A 114 -7.00 -10.31 -31.41
CA GLN A 114 -7.30 -10.95 -30.14
C GLN A 114 -6.21 -10.65 -29.12
N LEU A 115 -6.61 -10.39 -27.88
CA LEU A 115 -5.70 -10.45 -26.75
C LEU A 115 -5.05 -11.85 -26.70
N PRO A 116 -3.73 -11.96 -26.49
CA PRO A 116 -3.07 -13.24 -26.36
C PRO A 116 -3.75 -14.07 -25.26
N ARG A 117 -4.14 -15.31 -25.57
CA ARG A 117 -4.80 -16.18 -24.58
C ARG A 117 -3.89 -16.54 -23.41
N GLN A 118 -2.59 -16.58 -23.67
CA GLN A 118 -1.53 -16.71 -22.68
C GLN A 118 -0.40 -15.76 -23.05
N VAL A 119 0.18 -15.09 -22.06
CA VAL A 119 1.31 -14.20 -22.26
C VAL A 119 2.21 -14.16 -21.04
N TYR A 120 3.52 -14.07 -21.29
CA TYR A 120 4.55 -13.85 -20.28
C TYR A 120 5.08 -12.44 -20.46
N ILE A 121 4.92 -11.61 -19.44
CA ILE A 121 5.48 -10.26 -19.40
C ILE A 121 6.56 -10.20 -18.33
N THR A 122 7.78 -9.89 -18.74
CA THR A 122 8.94 -9.73 -17.86
C THR A 122 9.10 -8.26 -17.52
N PHE A 123 9.10 -7.94 -16.23
CA PHE A 123 9.37 -6.64 -15.67
C PHE A 123 10.84 -6.56 -15.26
N VAL A 124 11.54 -5.54 -15.73
CA VAL A 124 12.95 -5.31 -15.42
C VAL A 124 13.09 -3.89 -14.89
N GLU A 125 13.49 -3.78 -13.63
CA GLU A 125 13.84 -2.50 -13.02
C GLU A 125 15.29 -2.14 -13.37
N THR A 126 15.50 -0.87 -13.70
CA THR A 126 16.79 -0.27 -14.03
C THR A 126 16.83 1.16 -13.50
N THR A 127 18.00 1.75 -13.32
CA THR A 127 18.11 3.17 -12.94
C THR A 127 18.37 4.02 -14.20
N GLU A 128 17.63 5.12 -14.37
CA GLU A 128 17.81 6.09 -15.45
C GLU A 128 18.17 7.47 -14.89
N SER A 129 19.11 8.17 -15.52
CA SER A 129 19.62 9.47 -15.07
C SER A 129 19.15 10.65 -15.93
N ASP A 130 18.29 10.43 -16.93
CA ASP A 130 17.84 11.45 -17.89
C ASP A 130 16.37 11.90 -17.69
N ARG A 131 15.72 11.41 -16.63
CA ARG A 131 14.31 11.69 -16.34
C ARG A 131 14.05 12.74 -15.25
N GLY A 132 15.08 13.14 -14.53
CA GLY A 132 15.01 14.11 -13.44
C GLY A 132 16.38 14.70 -13.14
N ALA A 133 16.45 15.52 -12.10
CA ALA A 133 17.73 16.03 -11.60
C ALA A 133 18.59 14.91 -10.98
N GLU A 134 17.94 13.87 -10.46
CA GLU A 134 18.56 12.69 -9.84
C GLU A 134 18.19 11.42 -10.63
N PRO A 135 19.02 10.36 -10.56
CA PRO A 135 18.66 9.07 -11.13
C PRO A 135 17.41 8.48 -10.47
N VAL A 136 16.48 7.97 -11.29
CA VAL A 136 15.24 7.37 -10.82
C VAL A 136 15.15 5.91 -11.25
N PRO A 137 14.55 5.04 -10.42
CA PRO A 137 14.23 3.68 -10.82
C PRO A 137 13.12 3.69 -11.88
N VAL A 138 13.32 2.88 -12.91
CA VAL A 138 12.46 2.77 -14.07
C VAL A 138 12.25 1.30 -14.42
N VAL A 139 10.99 0.93 -14.60
CA VAL A 139 10.59 -0.39 -15.05
C VAL A 139 10.37 -0.40 -16.56
N ARG A 140 10.94 -1.43 -17.20
CA ARG A 140 10.63 -1.79 -18.58
C ARG A 140 9.95 -3.14 -18.59
N ILE A 141 8.95 -3.27 -19.45
CA ILE A 141 8.25 -4.54 -19.66
C ILE A 141 8.58 -5.16 -21.03
N TYR A 142 8.70 -6.48 -21.04
CA TYR A 142 9.10 -7.26 -22.21
C TYR A 142 8.15 -8.42 -22.44
N ARG A 143 7.87 -8.70 -23.71
CA ARG A 143 7.24 -9.94 -24.15
C ARG A 143 8.27 -10.77 -24.91
N GLY A 144 8.77 -11.84 -24.29
CA GLY A 144 9.95 -12.54 -24.79
C GLY A 144 11.15 -11.59 -24.82
N GLY A 145 11.81 -11.45 -25.96
CA GLY A 145 12.95 -10.52 -26.10
C GLY A 145 12.58 -9.09 -26.52
N SER A 146 11.30 -8.80 -26.76
CA SER A 146 10.86 -7.51 -27.30
C SER A 146 10.29 -6.61 -26.21
N LYS A 147 10.81 -5.38 -26.10
CA LYS A 147 10.25 -4.34 -25.24
C LYS A 147 8.83 -3.98 -25.72
N ILE A 148 7.89 -3.84 -24.79
CA ILE A 148 6.56 -3.32 -25.05
C ILE A 148 6.35 -2.06 -24.21
N GLY A 149 5.67 -1.05 -24.75
CA GLY A 149 5.47 0.23 -24.07
C GLY A 149 6.73 1.07 -23.86
N ASP A 150 6.53 2.15 -23.11
CA ASP A 150 7.59 3.05 -22.67
C ASP A 150 8.05 2.70 -21.27
N PRO A 151 9.31 3.01 -20.90
CA PRO A 151 9.77 2.78 -19.53
C PRO A 151 9.00 3.69 -18.55
N LEU A 152 8.67 3.14 -17.38
CA LEU A 152 7.84 3.80 -16.36
C LEU A 152 8.64 4.02 -15.08
N ASP A 153 8.63 5.24 -14.54
CA ASP A 153 9.03 5.57 -13.17
C ASP A 153 7.76 5.75 -12.31
N ASP A 154 7.93 6.14 -11.05
CA ASP A 154 6.82 6.40 -10.14
C ASP A 154 6.10 7.71 -10.45
N ASN A 155 6.73 8.63 -11.20
CA ASN A 155 6.26 9.98 -11.48
C ASN A 155 5.80 10.74 -10.21
N SER A 156 6.49 10.48 -9.10
CA SER A 156 6.28 11.00 -7.75
C SER A 156 7.63 11.30 -7.10
N ASP A 157 7.67 12.25 -6.17
CA ASP A 157 8.86 12.52 -5.35
C ASP A 157 9.13 11.39 -4.33
N ASP A 158 8.09 10.60 -4.03
CA ASP A 158 8.15 9.42 -3.18
C ASP A 158 8.34 8.15 -4.02
N ASN A 159 9.22 7.26 -3.57
CA ASN A 159 9.40 5.93 -4.16
C ASN A 159 8.26 5.00 -3.69
N ASP A 160 7.13 5.05 -4.36
CA ASP A 160 5.91 4.30 -4.03
C ASP A 160 5.75 3.00 -4.83
N ASP A 161 6.71 2.71 -5.71
CA ASP A 161 6.75 1.55 -6.59
C ASP A 161 5.63 1.53 -7.67
N TYR A 162 4.96 2.67 -7.94
CA TYR A 162 3.94 2.80 -8.99
C TYR A 162 4.46 2.42 -10.38
N ARG A 163 5.77 2.47 -10.63
CA ARG A 163 6.40 1.95 -11.85
C ARG A 163 6.05 0.50 -12.21
N PHE A 164 5.60 -0.33 -11.26
CA PHE A 164 5.13 -1.70 -11.53
C PHE A 164 3.63 -1.81 -11.89
N HIS A 165 2.88 -0.70 -11.98
CA HIS A 165 1.42 -0.72 -12.11
C HIS A 165 0.89 -1.39 -13.39
N ASP A 166 1.70 -1.55 -14.44
CA ASP A 166 1.31 -2.27 -15.66
C ASP A 166 0.83 -3.71 -15.40
N VAL A 167 1.19 -4.29 -14.25
CA VAL A 167 0.66 -5.58 -13.80
C VAL A 167 -0.84 -5.56 -13.48
N ILE A 168 -1.40 -4.40 -13.13
CA ILE A 168 -2.83 -4.20 -12.91
C ILE A 168 -3.58 -4.32 -14.24
N HIS A 169 -3.05 -3.73 -15.31
CA HIS A 169 -3.58 -3.89 -16.67
C HIS A 169 -3.54 -5.35 -17.12
N LEU A 170 -2.45 -6.08 -16.79
CA LEU A 170 -2.37 -7.52 -17.03
C LEU A 170 -3.46 -8.31 -16.30
N ALA A 171 -3.81 -7.90 -15.08
CA ALA A 171 -4.87 -8.53 -14.33
C ALA A 171 -6.26 -8.23 -14.91
N HIS A 172 -6.51 -7.00 -15.36
CA HIS A 172 -7.73 -6.68 -16.12
C HIS A 172 -7.83 -7.55 -17.37
N MET A 173 -6.74 -7.66 -18.14
CA MET A 173 -6.70 -8.49 -19.33
C MET A 173 -7.00 -9.96 -19.02
N ALA A 174 -6.30 -10.56 -18.04
CA ALA A 174 -6.43 -11.97 -17.69
C ALA A 174 -7.82 -12.32 -17.13
N VAL A 175 -8.27 -11.53 -16.15
CA VAL A 175 -9.45 -11.85 -15.34
C VAL A 175 -10.74 -11.28 -15.95
N LEU A 176 -10.72 -10.04 -16.45
CA LEU A 176 -11.90 -9.39 -17.05
C LEU A 176 -12.01 -9.66 -18.55
N GLY A 177 -10.94 -10.14 -19.20
CA GLY A 177 -10.88 -10.25 -20.65
C GLY A 177 -10.84 -8.88 -21.35
N TRP A 178 -10.48 -7.82 -20.62
CA TRP A 178 -10.57 -6.43 -21.04
C TRP A 178 -9.34 -5.67 -20.56
N SER A 179 -8.66 -4.99 -21.48
CA SER A 179 -7.63 -3.98 -21.18
C SER A 179 -7.33 -3.19 -22.46
N PRO A 180 -7.97 -2.03 -22.68
CA PRO A 180 -7.62 -1.14 -23.79
C PRO A 180 -6.15 -0.70 -23.78
N THR A 181 -5.53 -0.54 -22.61
CA THR A 181 -4.11 -0.25 -22.47
C THR A 181 -3.28 -1.38 -23.09
N LEU A 182 -3.46 -2.63 -22.65
CA LEU A 182 -2.68 -3.75 -23.21
C LEU A 182 -3.01 -4.05 -24.66
N ARG A 183 -4.23 -3.82 -25.13
CA ARG A 183 -4.53 -3.88 -26.57
C ARG A 183 -3.66 -2.91 -27.38
N GLY A 184 -3.41 -1.72 -26.83
CA GLY A 184 -2.48 -0.74 -27.40
C GLY A 184 -1.02 -1.21 -27.34
N LEU A 185 -0.55 -1.62 -26.16
CA LEU A 185 0.84 -2.03 -25.94
C LEU A 185 1.24 -3.29 -26.74
N LEU A 186 0.30 -4.20 -26.96
CA LEU A 186 0.51 -5.45 -27.71
C LEU A 186 0.15 -5.34 -29.20
N ASP A 187 -0.30 -4.17 -29.66
CA ASP A 187 -0.81 -3.88 -31.01
C ASP A 187 -1.87 -4.90 -31.52
N VAL A 188 -2.85 -5.20 -30.67
CA VAL A 188 -3.99 -6.11 -30.96
C VAL A 188 -5.34 -5.40 -30.88
N LYS A 189 -5.36 -4.11 -31.23
CA LYS A 189 -6.61 -3.34 -31.33
C LYS A 189 -7.50 -3.89 -32.44
N ARG A 190 -8.82 -3.89 -32.24
CA ARG A 190 -9.84 -4.44 -33.15
C ARG A 190 -10.17 -3.49 -34.31
N ARG A 191 -9.15 -3.07 -35.05
CA ARG A 191 -9.18 -2.09 -36.15
C ARG A 191 -10.12 -2.49 -37.30
N SER A 192 -10.41 -3.77 -37.48
CA SER A 192 -11.39 -4.28 -38.46
C SER A 192 -12.81 -3.77 -38.21
N THR A 193 -13.14 -3.35 -36.99
CA THR A 193 -14.42 -2.73 -36.63
C THR A 193 -14.17 -1.31 -36.10
N PRO A 194 -14.18 -0.28 -36.96
CA PRO A 194 -13.74 1.07 -36.60
C PRO A 194 -14.45 1.68 -35.40
N ASP A 195 -15.77 1.49 -35.26
CA ASP A 195 -16.53 2.03 -34.13
C ASP A 195 -16.18 1.36 -32.81
N LEU A 196 -16.00 0.04 -32.82
CA LEU A 196 -15.59 -0.70 -31.63
C LEU A 196 -14.16 -0.33 -31.24
N ASN A 197 -13.24 -0.24 -32.21
CA ASN A 197 -11.87 0.25 -31.94
C ASN A 197 -11.86 1.68 -31.38
N ARG A 198 -12.74 2.56 -31.85
CA ARG A 198 -12.84 3.95 -31.38
C ARG A 198 -13.39 4.03 -29.96
N VAL A 199 -14.34 3.17 -29.59
CA VAL A 199 -15.05 3.23 -28.30
C VAL A 199 -14.35 2.37 -27.24
N GLU A 200 -14.10 1.10 -27.54
CA GLU A 200 -13.62 0.10 -26.57
C GLU A 200 -12.10 0.04 -26.50
N ASP A 201 -11.40 0.23 -27.63
CA ASP A 201 -9.93 0.19 -27.72
C ASP A 201 -9.32 1.59 -27.88
N GLY A 202 -10.16 2.63 -27.84
CA GLY A 202 -9.79 4.01 -28.16
C GLY A 202 -9.14 4.75 -26.99
N GLY A 203 -8.64 5.96 -27.25
CA GLY A 203 -7.92 6.75 -26.23
C GLY A 203 -8.74 7.02 -24.97
N ARG A 204 -10.06 7.20 -25.07
CA ARG A 204 -10.93 7.40 -23.89
C ARG A 204 -10.97 6.15 -23.00
N ALA A 205 -11.06 4.96 -23.58
CA ALA A 205 -11.08 3.72 -22.81
C ALA A 205 -9.72 3.48 -22.13
N VAL A 206 -8.61 3.76 -22.82
CA VAL A 206 -7.25 3.73 -22.26
C VAL A 206 -7.14 4.67 -21.04
N VAL A 207 -7.52 5.94 -21.19
CA VAL A 207 -7.44 6.92 -20.09
C VAL A 207 -8.32 6.51 -18.90
N ILE A 208 -9.48 5.89 -19.14
CA ILE A 208 -10.32 5.37 -18.06
C ILE A 208 -9.64 4.21 -17.33
N GLU A 209 -9.00 3.29 -18.05
CA GLU A 209 -8.26 2.17 -17.45
C GLU A 209 -7.05 2.67 -16.63
N GLU A 210 -6.25 3.57 -17.19
CA GLU A 210 -5.12 4.21 -16.48
C GLU A 210 -5.58 4.95 -15.22
N GLY A 211 -6.63 5.76 -15.34
CA GLY A 211 -7.20 6.50 -14.21
C GLY A 211 -7.77 5.58 -13.14
N LEU A 212 -8.32 4.43 -13.52
CA LEU A 212 -8.78 3.39 -12.60
C LEU A 212 -7.60 2.72 -11.91
N ALA A 213 -6.54 2.36 -12.63
CA ALA A 213 -5.33 1.78 -12.05
C ALA A 213 -4.70 2.72 -11.01
N ALA A 214 -4.58 4.02 -11.34
CA ALA A 214 -4.08 5.04 -10.42
C ALA A 214 -5.00 5.22 -9.19
N TYR A 215 -6.32 5.30 -9.38
CA TYR A 215 -7.27 5.41 -8.26
C TYR A 215 -7.19 4.21 -7.32
N VAL A 216 -7.24 2.99 -7.87
CA VAL A 216 -7.16 1.78 -7.06
C VAL A 216 -5.80 1.66 -6.38
N PHE A 217 -4.73 2.15 -6.98
CA PHE A 217 -3.40 2.18 -6.36
C PHE A 217 -3.37 3.03 -5.10
N SER A 218 -3.91 4.25 -5.15
CA SER A 218 -4.01 5.11 -3.97
C SER A 218 -4.78 4.43 -2.83
N GLU A 219 -5.91 3.80 -3.15
CA GLU A 219 -6.72 3.06 -2.17
C GLU A 219 -5.98 1.81 -1.66
N ALA A 220 -5.30 1.09 -2.54
CA ALA A 220 -4.55 -0.12 -2.19
C ALA A 220 -3.39 0.19 -1.25
N ALA A 221 -2.69 1.32 -1.44
CA ALA A 221 -1.63 1.78 -0.55
C ALA A 221 -2.14 1.99 0.90
N GLU A 222 -3.37 2.49 1.08
CA GLU A 222 -4.01 2.59 2.40
C GLU A 222 -4.35 1.23 3.02
N HIS A 223 -4.48 0.19 2.19
CA HIS A 223 -4.82 -1.18 2.57
C HIS A 223 -3.65 -2.17 2.50
N THR A 224 -2.39 -1.70 2.58
CA THR A 224 -1.17 -2.55 2.48
C THR A 224 -1.19 -3.42 1.22
N PHE A 225 -1.63 -2.83 0.11
CA PHE A 225 -1.79 -3.49 -1.18
C PHE A 225 -2.59 -4.79 -1.10
N PHE A 226 -3.60 -4.85 -0.22
CA PHE A 226 -4.45 -6.02 0.05
C PHE A 226 -3.68 -7.28 0.50
N ALA A 227 -2.52 -7.16 1.15
CA ALA A 227 -1.68 -8.29 1.53
C ALA A 227 -2.38 -9.35 2.42
N SER A 228 -3.29 -8.92 3.31
CA SER A 228 -4.04 -9.79 4.23
C SER A 228 -5.54 -9.82 3.95
N SER A 229 -6.00 -9.15 2.88
CA SER A 229 -7.42 -9.03 2.58
C SER A 229 -7.83 -10.00 1.51
N GLU A 230 -8.84 -10.82 1.80
CA GLU A 230 -9.51 -11.62 0.78
C GLU A 230 -10.53 -10.81 -0.04
N ARG A 231 -10.79 -9.56 0.36
CA ARG A 231 -11.90 -8.73 -0.13
C ARG A 231 -11.44 -7.34 -0.53
N VAL A 232 -12.14 -6.75 -1.49
CA VAL A 232 -11.94 -5.34 -1.85
C VAL A 232 -13.08 -4.51 -1.25
N PRO A 233 -12.79 -3.33 -0.67
CA PRO A 233 -13.82 -2.38 -0.23
C PRO A 233 -14.90 -2.15 -1.29
N ALA A 234 -16.16 -2.12 -0.85
CA ALA A 234 -17.30 -2.06 -1.76
C ALA A 234 -17.30 -0.82 -2.65
N ASP A 235 -16.80 0.30 -2.14
CA ASP A 235 -16.84 1.57 -2.83
C ASP A 235 -15.80 1.65 -3.96
N ILE A 236 -14.65 0.99 -3.81
CA ILE A 236 -13.67 0.80 -4.90
C ILE A 236 -14.33 0.04 -6.06
N ILE A 237 -14.98 -1.09 -5.77
CA ILE A 237 -15.67 -1.89 -6.81
C ILE A 237 -16.79 -1.09 -7.49
N LYS A 238 -17.58 -0.32 -6.73
CA LYS A 238 -18.60 0.56 -7.29
C LYS A 238 -18.00 1.63 -8.20
N ALA A 239 -16.87 2.22 -7.82
CA ALA A 239 -16.17 3.22 -8.61
C ALA A 239 -15.70 2.61 -9.95
N CYS A 240 -15.04 1.46 -9.93
CA CYS A 240 -14.62 0.74 -11.14
C CYS A 240 -15.79 0.51 -12.10
N ARG A 241 -16.91 -0.02 -11.60
CA ARG A 241 -18.11 -0.29 -12.41
C ARG A 241 -18.77 0.98 -12.94
N ARG A 242 -18.78 2.06 -12.16
CA ARG A 242 -19.35 3.36 -12.60
C ARG A 242 -18.51 3.99 -13.70
N MET A 243 -17.19 4.02 -13.54
CA MET A 243 -16.27 4.60 -14.53
C MET A 243 -16.32 3.86 -15.87
N THR A 244 -16.49 2.53 -15.82
CA THR A 244 -16.47 1.66 -17.01
C THR A 244 -17.86 1.28 -17.53
N GLY A 245 -18.95 1.79 -16.94
CA GLY A 245 -20.33 1.36 -17.22
C GLY A 245 -20.82 1.57 -18.66
N HIS A 246 -20.09 2.32 -19.48
CA HIS A 246 -20.41 2.58 -20.89
C HIS A 246 -19.49 1.81 -21.86
N LEU A 247 -18.63 0.93 -21.35
CA LEU A 247 -17.70 0.08 -22.09
C LEU A 247 -18.15 -1.39 -21.99
N GLU A 248 -17.58 -2.25 -22.83
CA GLU A 248 -17.95 -3.68 -22.89
C GLU A 248 -17.70 -4.41 -21.55
N VAL A 249 -16.72 -3.96 -20.76
CA VAL A 249 -16.40 -4.50 -19.42
C VAL A 249 -17.54 -4.28 -18.40
N SER A 250 -18.54 -3.46 -18.72
CA SER A 250 -19.79 -3.35 -17.93
C SER A 250 -20.54 -4.69 -17.80
N GLN A 251 -20.27 -5.66 -18.69
CA GLN A 251 -20.78 -7.04 -18.59
C GLN A 251 -20.14 -7.84 -17.44
N ARG A 252 -19.08 -7.32 -16.80
CA ARG A 252 -18.39 -7.99 -15.69
C ARG A 252 -19.09 -7.71 -14.36
N THR A 253 -19.10 -8.76 -13.54
CA THR A 253 -19.68 -8.75 -12.20
C THR A 253 -18.80 -7.96 -11.23
N ALA A 254 -19.36 -7.54 -10.11
CA ALA A 254 -18.59 -7.00 -8.99
C ALA A 254 -17.55 -8.01 -8.47
N ALA A 255 -17.88 -9.30 -8.53
CA ALA A 255 -16.95 -10.38 -8.18
C ALA A 255 -15.76 -10.45 -9.16
N ASP A 256 -15.99 -10.34 -10.47
CA ASP A 256 -14.93 -10.31 -11.48
C ASP A 256 -13.92 -9.19 -11.22
N TRP A 257 -14.41 -7.99 -10.90
CA TRP A 257 -13.56 -6.86 -10.51
C TRP A 257 -12.76 -7.12 -9.23
N GLU A 258 -13.39 -7.72 -8.21
CA GLU A 258 -12.70 -8.09 -6.97
C GLU A 258 -11.57 -9.09 -7.24
N TYR A 259 -11.80 -10.12 -8.06
CA TYR A 259 -10.75 -11.06 -8.45
C TYR A 259 -9.62 -10.39 -9.23
N ALA A 260 -9.95 -9.51 -10.18
CA ALA A 260 -8.95 -8.82 -11.01
C ALA A 260 -8.04 -7.94 -10.16
N ILE A 261 -8.62 -7.16 -9.23
CA ILE A 261 -7.87 -6.30 -8.32
C ILE A 261 -6.97 -7.15 -7.43
N LEU A 262 -7.52 -8.17 -6.75
CA LEU A 262 -6.73 -9.00 -5.83
C LEU A 262 -5.57 -9.72 -6.54
N ALA A 263 -5.82 -10.29 -7.72
CA ALA A 263 -4.78 -10.96 -8.51
C ALA A 263 -3.72 -9.99 -9.02
N GLY A 264 -4.12 -8.78 -9.44
CA GLY A 264 -3.19 -7.72 -9.84
C GLY A 264 -2.28 -7.29 -8.70
N TYR A 265 -2.83 -7.05 -7.51
CA TYR A 265 -2.04 -6.64 -6.34
C TYR A 265 -1.21 -7.77 -5.74
N GLU A 266 -1.61 -9.04 -5.91
CA GLU A 266 -0.73 -10.17 -5.58
C GLU A 266 0.54 -10.17 -6.43
N MET A 267 0.40 -9.97 -7.74
CA MET A 267 1.54 -9.89 -8.65
C MET A 267 2.34 -8.59 -8.44
N PHE A 268 1.69 -7.46 -8.18
CA PHE A 268 2.34 -6.20 -7.83
C PHE A 268 3.26 -6.37 -6.61
N ARG A 269 2.76 -6.98 -5.53
CA ARG A 269 3.57 -7.27 -4.34
C ARG A 269 4.75 -8.19 -4.67
N SER A 270 4.54 -9.20 -5.51
CA SER A 270 5.60 -10.13 -5.92
C SER A 270 6.70 -9.43 -6.73
N LEU A 271 6.32 -8.57 -7.67
CA LEU A 271 7.22 -7.74 -8.46
C LEU A 271 8.00 -6.76 -7.60
N ARG A 272 7.31 -6.07 -6.69
CA ARG A 272 7.91 -5.14 -5.73
C ARG A 272 8.94 -5.82 -4.83
N GLN A 273 8.62 -7.01 -4.33
CA GLN A 273 9.51 -7.80 -3.47
C GLN A 273 10.79 -8.25 -4.21
N HIS A 274 10.68 -8.63 -5.49
CA HIS A 274 11.78 -9.18 -6.27
C HIS A 274 12.42 -8.17 -7.23
N ARG A 275 11.97 -6.90 -7.20
CA ARG A 275 12.40 -5.80 -8.06
C ARG A 275 12.36 -6.15 -9.56
N GLY A 276 11.33 -6.90 -9.94
CA GLY A 276 11.18 -7.46 -11.27
C GLY A 276 10.74 -8.92 -11.25
N GLY A 277 10.78 -9.57 -12.41
CA GLY A 277 10.34 -10.94 -12.60
C GLY A 277 9.38 -11.09 -13.77
N THR A 278 8.87 -12.30 -13.98
CA THR A 278 7.97 -12.60 -15.09
C THR A 278 6.58 -12.97 -14.58
N VAL A 279 5.58 -12.23 -15.04
CA VAL A 279 4.16 -12.52 -14.79
C VAL A 279 3.60 -13.27 -15.99
N HIS A 280 3.07 -14.46 -15.74
CA HIS A 280 2.31 -15.23 -16.72
C HIS A 280 0.82 -14.99 -16.51
N ALA A 281 0.18 -14.38 -17.50
CA ALA A 281 -1.25 -14.12 -17.54
C ALA A 281 -1.95 -15.13 -18.47
N ASP A 282 -2.97 -15.81 -17.95
CA ASP A 282 -3.78 -16.78 -18.68
C ASP A 282 -5.26 -16.36 -18.70
N LEU A 283 -5.75 -16.01 -19.89
CA LEU A 283 -7.11 -15.55 -20.14
C LEU A 283 -8.11 -16.71 -20.24
N LEU A 284 -7.68 -17.96 -20.33
CA LEU A 284 -8.60 -19.10 -20.34
C LEU A 284 -8.90 -19.53 -18.90
N SER A 285 -7.88 -19.59 -18.04
CA SER A 285 -8.04 -19.94 -16.63
C SER A 285 -8.34 -18.74 -15.72
N ARG A 286 -8.22 -17.49 -16.20
CA ARG A 286 -8.43 -16.25 -15.41
C ARG A 286 -7.43 -16.12 -14.27
N THR A 287 -6.17 -16.47 -14.52
CA THR A 287 -5.13 -16.50 -13.49
C THR A 287 -3.91 -15.70 -13.88
N LEU A 288 -3.21 -15.18 -12.88
CA LEU A 288 -1.84 -14.71 -13.01
C LEU A 288 -0.94 -15.57 -12.13
N THR A 289 0.28 -15.81 -12.60
CA THR A 289 1.31 -16.54 -11.85
C THR A 289 2.63 -15.81 -11.98
N PHE A 290 3.43 -15.85 -10.93
CA PHE A 290 4.70 -15.14 -10.86
C PHE A 290 5.87 -16.11 -10.94
N THR A 291 6.90 -15.76 -11.72
CA THR A 291 8.21 -16.38 -11.69
C THR A 291 9.23 -15.30 -11.32
N PRO A 292 10.00 -15.47 -10.23
CA PRO A 292 11.06 -14.51 -9.90
C PRO A 292 12.07 -14.42 -11.05
N PRO A 293 12.78 -13.30 -11.21
CA PRO A 293 13.80 -13.17 -12.23
C PRO A 293 14.83 -14.31 -12.07
N SER A 294 15.16 -15.00 -13.16
CA SER A 294 16.23 -15.99 -13.16
C SER A 294 17.50 -15.32 -12.60
N PRO A 295 18.27 -15.97 -11.70
CA PRO A 295 19.54 -15.43 -11.26
C PRO A 295 20.42 -15.26 -12.50
N ASN A 296 20.56 -14.02 -12.97
CA ASN A 296 21.30 -13.74 -14.18
C ASN A 296 22.79 -13.92 -13.85
N VAL A 297 23.49 -14.70 -14.67
CA VAL A 297 24.94 -14.82 -14.63
C VAL A 297 25.53 -13.43 -14.96
N ALA A 298 26.40 -12.95 -14.06
CA ALA A 298 26.98 -11.60 -13.91
C ALA A 298 26.06 -10.63 -13.14
N VAL A 299 26.18 -10.47 -11.83
CA VAL A 299 27.41 -10.35 -11.03
C VAL A 299 27.52 -11.50 -10.03
N GLU A 300 28.69 -12.12 -9.90
CA GLU A 300 29.07 -12.78 -8.63
C GLU A 300 29.07 -11.72 -7.51
N ARG A 301 27.90 -11.28 -7.04
CA ARG A 301 27.82 -10.65 -5.73
C ARG A 301 27.76 -11.83 -4.78
N ARG A 302 28.92 -12.13 -4.18
CA ARG A 302 29.01 -12.93 -2.98
C ARG A 302 27.86 -12.47 -2.09
N THR A 303 26.88 -13.34 -1.86
CA THR A 303 25.85 -13.07 -0.87
C THR A 303 26.58 -12.97 0.45
N ILE A 304 26.81 -11.75 0.93
CA ILE A 304 27.47 -11.55 2.21
C ILE A 304 26.40 -11.78 3.28
N ALA A 305 26.65 -12.63 4.26
CA ALA A 305 25.76 -12.77 5.40
C ALA A 305 26.27 -11.86 6.52
N LEU A 306 25.39 -11.08 7.12
CA LEU A 306 25.74 -10.33 8.33
C LEU A 306 25.74 -11.28 9.53
N ARG A 307 26.68 -11.06 10.46
CA ARG A 307 26.77 -11.82 11.70
C ARG A 307 25.49 -11.62 12.51
N SER A 308 24.80 -12.70 12.87
CA SER A 308 23.65 -12.63 13.78
C SER A 308 24.01 -11.90 15.08
N GLY A 309 23.10 -11.07 15.58
CA GLY A 309 23.35 -10.17 16.71
C GLY A 309 24.02 -8.84 16.34
N ALA A 310 24.56 -8.69 15.11
CA ALA A 310 25.21 -7.44 14.73
C ALA A 310 24.19 -6.31 14.55
N VAL A 311 24.52 -5.11 15.04
CA VAL A 311 23.73 -3.89 14.84
C VAL A 311 24.56 -2.88 14.05
N VAL A 312 24.15 -2.62 12.81
CA VAL A 312 24.81 -1.71 11.87
C VAL A 312 23.93 -0.48 11.70
N VAL A 313 24.48 0.71 11.91
CA VAL A 313 23.72 1.96 11.86
C VAL A 313 24.22 2.85 10.74
N PHE A 314 23.29 3.45 9.99
CA PHE A 314 23.54 4.50 9.02
C PHE A 314 22.96 5.81 9.57
N GLU A 315 23.82 6.77 9.85
CA GLU A 315 23.47 8.08 10.41
C GLU A 315 24.05 9.21 9.59
N GLY A 316 23.51 10.41 9.75
CA GLY A 316 24.07 11.62 9.12
C GLY A 316 23.02 12.48 8.42
N LEU A 317 23.51 13.39 7.59
CA LEU A 317 22.70 14.44 6.97
C LEU A 317 21.67 13.90 5.98
N ASP A 318 20.59 14.64 5.78
CA ASP A 318 19.59 14.36 4.76
C ASP A 318 20.22 14.58 3.38
N LYS A 319 19.80 13.78 2.39
CA LYS A 319 20.39 13.75 1.03
C LYS A 319 21.91 13.44 1.00
N ALA A 320 22.42 12.71 1.99
CA ALA A 320 23.81 12.27 2.06
C ALA A 320 24.07 10.85 1.48
N GLY A 321 23.10 10.26 0.79
CA GLY A 321 23.24 8.96 0.14
C GLY A 321 23.00 7.73 1.03
N LYS A 322 22.51 7.91 2.27
CA LYS A 322 22.23 6.80 3.21
C LYS A 322 21.30 5.74 2.64
N SER A 323 20.11 6.16 2.17
CA SER A 323 19.10 5.25 1.63
C SER A 323 19.61 4.48 0.41
N THR A 324 20.35 5.14 -0.48
CA THR A 324 21.04 4.48 -1.61
C THR A 324 22.00 3.38 -1.14
N GLN A 325 22.80 3.64 -0.11
CA GLN A 325 23.74 2.65 0.43
C GLN A 325 23.05 1.50 1.17
N LEU A 326 21.94 1.79 1.85
CA LEU A 326 21.09 0.78 2.48
C LEU A 326 20.45 -0.13 1.44
N ASP A 327 19.93 0.41 0.33
CA ASP A 327 19.35 -0.37 -0.77
C ASP A 327 20.41 -1.29 -1.41
N LEU A 328 21.62 -0.76 -1.65
CA LEU A 328 22.73 -1.55 -2.18
C LEU A 328 23.18 -2.65 -1.20
N LEU A 329 23.24 -2.35 0.09
CA LEU A 329 23.57 -3.32 1.13
C LEU A 329 22.49 -4.39 1.24
N GLN A 330 21.21 -4.01 1.24
CA GLN A 330 20.08 -4.94 1.26
C GLN A 330 20.09 -5.87 0.04
N GLY A 331 20.47 -5.37 -1.13
CA GLY A 331 20.63 -6.18 -2.34
C GLY A 331 21.89 -7.07 -2.37
N ALA A 332 22.86 -6.84 -1.49
CA ALA A 332 24.09 -7.63 -1.39
C ALA A 332 24.07 -8.65 -0.24
N VAL A 333 23.23 -8.42 0.78
CA VAL A 333 23.15 -9.24 2.00
C VAL A 333 22.16 -10.40 1.82
N ASP A 334 22.46 -11.56 2.42
CA ASP A 334 21.49 -12.66 2.52
C ASP A 334 20.22 -12.16 3.25
N PRO A 335 19.03 -12.20 2.61
CA PRO A 335 17.79 -11.68 3.21
C PRO A 335 17.36 -12.41 4.48
N THR A 336 17.89 -13.61 4.74
CA THR A 336 17.65 -14.34 6.00
C THR A 336 18.62 -13.93 7.11
N SER A 337 19.72 -13.26 6.77
CA SER A 337 20.77 -12.88 7.72
C SER A 337 20.55 -11.53 8.39
N ALA A 338 19.70 -10.65 7.85
CA ALA A 338 19.55 -9.28 8.34
C ALA A 338 18.13 -8.72 8.20
N THR A 339 17.74 -7.88 9.16
CA THR A 339 16.52 -7.06 9.13
C THR A 339 16.90 -5.59 8.99
N PHE A 340 16.25 -4.88 8.07
CA PHE A 340 16.43 -3.44 7.87
C PHE A 340 15.26 -2.68 8.49
N ALA A 341 15.53 -1.58 9.18
CA ALA A 341 14.50 -0.73 9.76
C ALA A 341 14.87 0.76 9.65
N HIS A 342 13.87 1.60 9.41
CA HIS A 342 14.01 3.05 9.43
C HIS A 342 13.39 3.63 10.70
N MET A 343 14.12 4.50 11.39
CA MET A 343 13.63 5.23 12.55
C MET A 343 13.31 6.68 12.16
N PRO A 344 12.18 7.23 12.62
CA PRO A 344 11.31 6.75 13.70
C PRO A 344 10.18 5.79 13.25
N SER A 345 10.04 5.49 11.96
CA SER A 345 8.86 4.74 11.46
C SER A 345 8.70 3.34 12.08
N GLY A 346 9.79 2.67 12.42
CA GLY A 346 9.79 1.40 13.14
C GLY A 346 9.03 0.29 12.39
N PHE A 347 8.57 -0.71 13.16
CA PHE A 347 7.81 -1.86 12.63
C PHE A 347 6.29 -1.76 12.87
N ALA A 348 5.89 -1.10 13.96
CA ALA A 348 4.51 -1.09 14.43
C ALA A 348 3.59 -0.22 13.55
N GLU A 349 2.30 -0.58 13.53
CA GLU A 349 1.28 0.21 12.83
C GLU A 349 1.07 1.58 13.48
N PHE A 350 1.11 1.63 14.81
CA PHE A 350 1.02 2.87 15.59
C PHE A 350 2.13 3.85 15.20
N THR A 351 3.38 3.40 15.17
CA THR A 351 4.54 4.23 14.83
C THR A 351 4.51 4.71 13.39
N ARG A 352 4.10 3.86 12.44
CA ARG A 352 3.92 4.25 11.04
C ARG A 352 2.83 5.31 10.84
N ARG A 353 1.69 5.19 11.55
CA ARG A 353 0.62 6.19 11.50
C ARG A 353 1.04 7.50 12.14
N LEU A 354 1.65 7.43 13.33
CA LEU A 354 2.13 8.62 14.04
C LEU A 354 3.21 9.34 13.21
N TYR A 355 4.15 8.60 12.63
CA TYR A 355 5.18 9.17 11.77
C TYR A 355 4.57 9.87 10.54
N ARG A 356 3.62 9.25 9.85
CA ARG A 356 2.90 9.89 8.74
C ARG A 356 2.24 11.21 9.16
N VAL A 357 1.62 11.25 10.34
CA VAL A 357 1.03 12.48 10.90
C VAL A 357 2.12 13.51 11.21
N LEU A 358 3.28 13.10 11.73
CA LEU A 358 4.40 14.02 12.00
C LEU A 358 4.95 14.66 10.72
N GLU A 359 5.03 13.93 9.62
CA GLU A 359 5.50 14.46 8.33
C GLU A 359 4.45 15.37 7.67
N THR A 360 3.17 15.00 7.73
CA THR A 360 2.10 15.72 7.00
C THR A 360 1.47 16.86 7.79
N ASN A 361 1.40 16.75 9.12
CA ASN A 361 0.78 17.73 10.00
C ASN A 361 1.49 17.77 11.37
N PRO A 362 2.77 18.20 11.40
CA PRO A 362 3.58 18.16 12.60
C PRO A 362 2.99 19.02 13.73
N PRO A 363 3.17 18.63 15.01
CA PRO A 363 2.93 19.51 16.14
C PRO A 363 3.64 20.86 15.98
N THR A 364 2.97 21.92 16.43
CA THR A 364 3.45 23.30 16.32
C THR A 364 4.59 23.63 17.26
N THR A 365 4.72 22.91 18.38
CA THR A 365 5.82 23.10 19.34
C THR A 365 6.93 22.07 19.09
N ALA A 366 8.18 22.52 19.13
CA ALA A 366 9.35 21.67 18.89
C ALA A 366 9.41 20.49 19.86
N LEU A 367 9.13 20.73 21.15
CA LEU A 367 9.11 19.67 22.17
C LEU A 367 8.06 18.60 21.89
N ALA A 368 6.84 18.97 21.49
CA ALA A 368 5.79 17.98 21.20
C ALA A 368 6.17 17.09 20.00
N ARG A 369 6.84 17.65 18.99
CA ARG A 369 7.36 16.89 17.86
C ARG A 369 8.43 15.88 18.31
N GLN A 370 9.39 16.32 19.12
CA GLN A 370 10.43 15.43 19.64
C GLN A 370 9.88 14.33 20.55
N LEU A 371 8.94 14.64 21.44
CA LEU A 371 8.27 13.64 22.28
C LEU A 371 7.49 12.60 21.44
N ALA A 372 6.89 13.02 20.33
CA ALA A 372 6.23 12.09 19.42
C ALA A 372 7.24 11.17 18.70
N HIS A 373 8.39 11.69 18.25
CA HIS A 373 9.49 10.86 17.74
C HIS A 373 9.98 9.87 18.80
N LEU A 374 10.22 10.32 20.04
CA LEU A 374 10.61 9.46 21.17
C LEU A 374 9.57 8.38 21.48
N SER A 375 8.28 8.69 21.35
CA SER A 375 7.21 7.69 21.50
C SER A 375 7.31 6.61 20.42
N CYS A 376 7.60 6.98 19.17
CA CYS A 376 7.84 6.02 18.10
C CYS A 376 9.08 5.15 18.34
N HIS A 377 10.16 5.75 18.84
CA HIS A 377 11.37 5.01 19.21
C HIS A 377 11.07 4.01 20.32
N SER A 378 10.44 4.46 21.42
CA SER A 378 10.08 3.63 22.57
C SER A 378 9.25 2.40 22.21
N GLU A 379 8.24 2.56 21.35
CA GLU A 379 7.38 1.45 20.92
C GLU A 379 8.15 0.40 20.10
N SER A 380 9.20 0.81 19.38
CA SER A 380 9.92 -0.07 18.44
C SER A 380 11.04 -0.89 19.10
N ILE A 381 11.42 -0.60 20.35
CA ILE A 381 12.63 -1.18 20.97
C ILE A 381 12.56 -2.70 21.07
N ASP A 382 11.45 -3.27 21.55
CA ASP A 382 11.36 -4.72 21.72
C ASP A 382 11.37 -5.46 20.36
N ASP A 383 10.79 -4.86 19.31
CA ASP A 383 10.84 -5.39 17.95
C ASP A 383 12.26 -5.34 17.37
N LEU A 384 13.00 -4.26 17.61
CA LEU A 384 14.39 -4.08 17.19
C LEU A 384 15.31 -5.11 17.87
N ILE A 385 15.13 -5.33 19.17
CA ILE A 385 15.86 -6.38 19.92
C ILE A 385 15.52 -7.75 19.36
N GLY A 386 14.24 -8.04 19.15
CA GLY A 386 13.84 -9.31 18.55
C GLY A 386 14.42 -9.50 17.14
N ALA A 387 14.58 -8.43 16.36
CA ALA A 387 15.19 -8.48 15.04
C ALA A 387 16.70 -8.78 15.11
N SER A 388 17.45 -8.15 16.02
CA SER A 388 18.88 -8.44 16.22
C SER A 388 19.13 -9.80 16.86
N GLU A 389 18.17 -10.38 17.59
CA GLU A 389 18.30 -11.75 18.10
C GLU A 389 18.10 -12.82 17.00
N ARG A 390 17.27 -12.53 15.98
CA ARG A 390 16.98 -13.44 14.86
C ARG A 390 18.03 -13.40 13.75
N GLY A 391 18.74 -12.28 13.61
CA GLY A 391 19.71 -12.02 12.55
C GLY A 391 20.54 -10.78 12.89
N ALA A 392 21.08 -10.09 11.89
CA ALA A 392 21.61 -8.74 12.10
C ALA A 392 20.50 -7.71 12.00
N LEU A 393 20.70 -6.55 12.60
CA LEU A 393 19.85 -5.37 12.50
C LEU A 393 20.61 -4.28 11.76
N VAL A 394 20.02 -3.74 10.69
CA VAL A 394 20.55 -2.58 9.97
C VAL A 394 19.57 -1.42 10.13
N LEU A 395 20.04 -0.31 10.68
CA LEU A 395 19.23 0.87 10.99
C LEU A 395 19.50 2.02 10.01
N ASP A 396 18.46 2.50 9.35
CA ASP A 396 18.41 3.85 8.77
C ASP A 396 17.94 4.82 9.85
N ARG A 397 18.89 5.60 10.35
CA ARG A 397 18.78 6.45 11.55
C ARG A 397 18.63 5.68 12.85
N TRP A 398 19.19 6.29 13.88
CA TRP A 398 19.20 5.86 15.26
C TRP A 398 18.82 7.05 16.15
N TRP A 399 19.17 7.02 17.43
CA TRP A 399 18.91 8.15 18.32
C TRP A 399 19.79 9.38 18.04
N TRP A 400 20.87 9.23 17.27
CA TRP A 400 21.74 10.37 16.95
C TRP A 400 21.00 11.38 16.11
N SER A 401 20.20 10.93 15.14
CA SER A 401 19.28 11.78 14.39
C SER A 401 18.34 12.57 15.33
N THR A 402 17.83 11.96 16.41
CA THR A 402 16.97 12.64 17.39
C THR A 402 17.70 13.77 18.11
N LEU A 403 18.97 13.59 18.47
CA LEU A 403 19.74 14.62 19.16
C LEU A 403 20.26 15.68 18.18
N ALA A 404 20.76 15.28 17.00
CA ALA A 404 21.27 16.19 15.98
C ALA A 404 20.18 17.11 15.40
N TYR A 405 19.06 16.55 14.96
CA TYR A 405 17.94 17.32 14.40
C TYR A 405 17.00 17.87 15.47
N GLY A 406 16.84 17.20 16.60
CA GLY A 406 15.94 17.64 17.66
C GLY A 406 16.55 18.73 18.54
N TRP A 407 17.80 18.56 18.97
CA TRP A 407 18.48 19.49 19.88
C TRP A 407 19.43 20.42 19.14
N TYR A 408 20.45 19.90 18.45
CA TYR A 408 21.52 20.73 17.90
C TYR A 408 21.06 21.69 16.77
N ALA A 409 20.04 21.31 16.01
CA ALA A 409 19.40 22.24 15.07
C ALA A 409 18.77 23.46 15.77
N ASN A 410 18.28 23.32 17.02
CA ASN A 410 17.54 24.37 17.73
C ASN A 410 17.72 24.30 19.27
N PRO A 411 18.94 24.51 19.82
CA PRO A 411 19.28 24.19 21.21
C PRO A 411 18.48 24.96 22.26
N ASP A 412 18.00 26.16 21.94
CA ASP A 412 17.23 27.01 22.85
C ASP A 412 15.70 26.84 22.72
N SER A 413 15.23 25.98 21.81
CA SER A 413 13.81 25.94 21.39
C SER A 413 12.95 24.89 22.09
N LEU A 414 13.56 23.89 22.73
CA LEU A 414 12.83 22.73 23.27
C LEU A 414 12.25 22.98 24.67
N GLY A 415 12.74 23.97 25.42
CA GLY A 415 12.24 24.29 26.76
C GLY A 415 12.55 23.23 27.83
N ILE A 416 13.40 22.24 27.51
CA ILE A 416 14.01 21.26 28.42
C ILE A 416 15.53 21.37 28.31
N SER A 417 16.30 20.85 29.25
CA SER A 417 17.77 20.86 29.17
C SER A 417 18.29 19.76 28.23
N GLN A 418 19.51 19.92 27.70
CA GLN A 418 20.15 18.90 26.89
C GLN A 418 20.34 17.60 27.69
N GLU A 419 20.68 17.74 28.97
CA GLU A 419 20.89 16.63 29.91
C GLU A 419 19.59 15.82 30.08
N ASP A 420 18.46 16.48 30.33
CA ASP A 420 17.17 15.82 30.46
C ASP A 420 16.72 15.14 29.16
N PHE A 421 16.94 15.80 28.02
CA PHE A 421 16.58 15.25 26.71
C PHE A 421 17.42 14.02 26.36
N THR A 422 18.72 14.08 26.63
CA THR A 422 19.65 12.95 26.42
C THR A 422 19.30 11.80 27.37
N ALA A 423 18.98 12.08 28.64
CA ALA A 423 18.57 11.06 29.59
C ALA A 423 17.30 10.31 29.16
N LEU A 424 16.33 10.99 28.54
CA LEU A 424 15.13 10.35 27.97
C LEU A 424 15.48 9.42 26.80
N ILE A 425 16.36 9.88 25.90
CA ILE A 425 16.85 9.08 24.77
C ILE A 425 17.58 7.83 25.27
N ASP A 426 18.47 7.99 26.24
CA ASP A 426 19.25 6.89 26.81
C ASP A 426 18.36 5.82 27.44
N GLN A 427 17.31 6.23 28.18
CA GLN A 427 16.37 5.26 28.77
C GLN A 427 15.66 4.38 27.73
N ILE A 428 15.37 4.95 26.55
CA ILE A 428 14.74 4.23 25.44
C ILE A 428 15.75 3.29 24.79
N TRP A 429 16.95 3.77 24.48
CA TRP A 429 17.90 3.08 23.60
C TRP A 429 18.95 2.23 24.30
N GLN A 430 19.06 2.26 25.64
CA GLN A 430 20.06 1.52 26.43
C GLN A 430 20.15 0.00 26.15
N ARG A 431 19.15 -0.61 25.51
CA ARG A 431 19.10 -2.04 25.18
C ARG A 431 19.54 -2.38 23.75
N VAL A 432 19.83 -1.39 22.92
CA VAL A 432 20.23 -1.56 21.51
C VAL A 432 21.51 -0.78 21.28
N GLU A 433 22.65 -1.47 21.25
CA GLU A 433 23.97 -0.88 21.01
C GLU A 433 24.43 -1.19 19.58
N ALA A 434 25.06 -0.21 18.92
CA ALA A 434 25.59 -0.38 17.57
C ALA A 434 27.01 -0.98 17.58
N ASP A 435 27.26 -2.01 16.78
CA ASP A 435 28.64 -2.49 16.50
C ASP A 435 29.40 -1.50 15.60
N VAL A 436 28.68 -0.79 14.72
CA VAL A 436 29.25 0.24 13.84
C VAL A 436 28.22 1.30 13.48
N VAL A 437 28.64 2.56 13.46
CA VAL A 437 27.87 3.69 12.96
C VAL A 437 28.58 4.29 11.74
N PHE A 438 28.01 4.11 10.56
CA PHE A 438 28.43 4.79 9.34
C PHE A 438 27.83 6.19 9.32
N LEU A 439 28.69 7.21 9.40
CA LEU A 439 28.28 8.59 9.54
C LEU A 439 28.51 9.37 8.23
N PHE A 440 27.42 9.82 7.61
CA PHE A 440 27.39 10.52 6.33
C PHE A 440 27.25 12.04 6.54
N LEU A 441 28.36 12.77 6.50
CA LEU A 441 28.38 14.23 6.74
C LEU A 441 28.50 15.08 5.46
N THR A 442 28.42 14.46 4.29
CA THR A 442 28.44 15.15 3.00
C THR A 442 27.08 14.99 2.32
N ALA A 443 26.29 16.05 2.28
CA ALA A 443 25.04 16.08 1.52
C ALA A 443 25.33 16.37 0.04
N TYR A 444 24.68 15.64 -0.86
CA TYR A 444 24.80 15.82 -2.31
C TYR A 444 23.81 16.84 -2.87
N ALA A 445 22.75 17.14 -2.11
CA ALA A 445 21.76 18.18 -2.41
C ALA A 445 21.45 19.01 -1.15
N GLY A 446 20.92 20.22 -1.35
CA GLY A 446 20.42 21.05 -0.26
C GLY A 446 19.14 20.47 0.34
N ASP A 447 19.02 20.49 1.66
CA ASP A 447 17.83 20.04 2.39
C ASP A 447 17.55 20.99 3.56
N GLU A 448 16.30 21.42 3.73
CA GLU A 448 15.90 22.37 4.77
C GLU A 448 16.07 21.80 6.18
N ASN A 449 16.04 20.48 6.34
CA ASN A 449 16.25 19.83 7.63
C ASN A 449 17.70 19.92 8.09
N ASN A 450 18.66 20.07 7.17
CA ASN A 450 20.09 20.17 7.47
C ASN A 450 20.46 21.58 7.99
N ALA A 451 19.83 22.00 9.08
CA ALA A 451 20.01 23.32 9.68
C ALA A 451 21.47 23.56 10.19
N PRO A 452 21.91 24.82 10.36
CA PRO A 452 23.30 25.21 10.70
C PRO A 452 23.91 24.72 12.03
N GLY A 453 23.33 23.71 12.68
CA GLY A 453 23.91 23.02 13.85
C GLY A 453 23.85 21.50 13.78
N VAL A 454 23.15 20.91 12.80
CA VAL A 454 22.95 19.45 12.72
C VAL A 454 24.26 18.72 12.51
N LYS A 455 25.10 19.24 11.59
CA LYS A 455 26.39 18.62 11.27
C LYS A 455 27.33 18.65 12.48
N GLU A 456 27.44 19.81 13.12
CA GLU A 456 28.21 20.00 14.35
C GLU A 456 27.68 19.11 15.47
N GLY A 457 26.37 18.90 15.54
CA GLY A 457 25.73 17.96 16.45
C GLY A 457 26.19 16.52 16.23
N TYR A 458 26.15 16.04 14.99
CA TYR A 458 26.68 14.71 14.67
C TYR A 458 28.17 14.57 14.98
N GLU A 459 28.98 15.59 14.69
CA GLU A 459 30.42 15.60 15.02
C GLU A 459 30.64 15.54 16.54
N ALA A 460 29.85 16.27 17.32
CA ALA A 460 29.92 16.25 18.78
C ALA A 460 29.52 14.88 19.36
N ILE A 461 28.45 14.27 18.85
CA ILE A 461 28.00 12.93 19.26
C ILE A 461 29.07 11.88 18.90
N ALA A 462 29.61 11.94 17.69
CA ALA A 462 30.67 11.04 17.24
C ALA A 462 31.94 11.16 18.08
N ALA A 463 32.32 12.37 18.48
CA ALA A 463 33.48 12.61 19.34
C ALA A 463 33.29 12.09 20.77
N ALA A 464 32.05 11.99 21.24
CA ALA A 464 31.69 11.44 22.56
C ALA A 464 31.47 9.92 22.56
N SER A 465 31.44 9.29 21.38
CA SER A 465 31.17 7.85 21.21
C SER A 465 32.40 6.99 21.47
N GLU A 466 32.20 5.68 21.62
CA GLU A 466 33.29 4.75 21.89
C GLU A 466 34.34 4.74 20.77
N VAL A 467 35.61 4.63 21.16
CA VAL A 467 36.74 4.66 20.23
C VAL A 467 36.62 3.51 19.24
N GLY A 468 36.46 3.86 17.97
CA GLY A 468 36.40 2.90 16.87
C GLY A 468 34.98 2.45 16.51
N GLN A 469 33.92 2.87 17.19
CA GLN A 469 32.53 2.56 16.84
C GLN A 469 32.06 3.31 15.58
N VAL A 470 32.58 4.52 15.36
CA VAL A 470 32.15 5.42 14.29
C VAL A 470 33.03 5.33 13.06
N VAL A 471 32.42 5.30 11.88
CA VAL A 471 33.08 5.34 10.58
C VAL A 471 32.57 6.55 9.81
N PHE A 472 33.42 7.57 9.67
CA PHE A 472 33.12 8.70 8.81
C PHE A 472 33.18 8.25 7.35
N VAL A 473 32.06 8.37 6.65
CA VAL A 473 31.97 7.99 5.24
C VAL A 473 32.47 9.17 4.39
N PRO A 474 33.58 9.01 3.64
CA PRO A 474 34.09 10.09 2.80
C PRO A 474 33.20 10.29 1.57
N ALA A 475 33.26 11.48 0.99
CA ALA A 475 32.57 11.79 -0.25
C ALA A 475 33.19 11.00 -1.41
N MET A 476 32.46 10.00 -1.91
CA MET A 476 32.87 9.13 -3.01
C MET A 476 31.69 8.89 -3.95
N SER A 477 31.93 8.19 -5.06
CA SER A 477 30.83 7.69 -5.90
C SER A 477 30.00 6.65 -5.14
N GLU A 478 28.79 6.37 -5.63
CA GLU A 478 27.87 5.39 -5.05
C GLU A 478 28.52 4.00 -4.92
N GLU A 479 29.19 3.52 -5.97
CA GLU A 479 29.86 2.21 -6.00
C GLU A 479 31.06 2.16 -5.05
N GLU A 480 31.90 3.19 -5.03
CA GLU A 480 33.04 3.28 -4.12
C GLU A 480 32.58 3.33 -2.64
N THR A 481 31.49 4.03 -2.37
CA THR A 481 30.87 4.10 -1.04
C THR A 481 30.37 2.74 -0.59
N HIS A 482 29.71 1.99 -1.48
CA HIS A 482 29.22 0.65 -1.16
C HIS A 482 30.37 -0.31 -0.87
N ASN A 483 31.40 -0.29 -1.73
CA ASN A 483 32.61 -1.10 -1.54
C ASN A 483 33.33 -0.75 -0.22
N PHE A 484 33.38 0.53 0.14
CA PHE A 484 33.93 1.00 1.41
C PHE A 484 33.14 0.47 2.62
N VAL A 485 31.80 0.57 2.59
CA VAL A 485 30.91 0.04 3.64
C VAL A 485 31.12 -1.46 3.82
N VAL A 486 31.10 -2.23 2.73
CA VAL A 486 31.29 -3.70 2.77
C VAL A 486 32.68 -4.07 3.30
N ALA A 487 33.73 -3.37 2.84
CA ALA A 487 35.09 -3.59 3.31
C ALA A 487 35.23 -3.31 4.81
N GLU A 488 34.53 -2.29 5.32
CA GLU A 488 34.55 -1.93 6.73
C GLU A 488 33.78 -2.92 7.60
N LEU A 489 32.63 -3.42 7.13
CA LEU A 489 31.90 -4.52 7.76
C LEU A 489 32.79 -5.78 7.86
N ALA A 490 33.51 -6.11 6.78
CA ALA A 490 34.44 -7.23 6.75
C ALA A 490 35.61 -7.03 7.73
N ARG A 491 36.23 -5.84 7.73
CA ARG A 491 37.36 -5.48 8.61
C ARG A 491 36.98 -5.60 10.09
N ARG A 492 35.72 -5.37 10.42
CA ARG A 492 35.15 -5.47 11.77
C ARG A 492 34.66 -6.87 12.15
N GLY A 493 34.74 -7.85 11.24
CA GLY A 493 34.23 -9.19 11.48
C GLY A 493 32.70 -9.25 11.63
N LEU A 494 32.00 -8.33 10.98
CA LEU A 494 30.53 -8.27 10.97
C LEU A 494 29.93 -9.05 9.79
N LEU A 495 30.78 -9.54 8.87
CA LEU A 495 30.38 -10.46 7.81
C LEU A 495 30.75 -11.90 8.17
N ILE A 496 29.89 -12.85 7.82
CA ILE A 496 30.19 -14.27 7.83
C ILE A 496 30.88 -14.60 6.50
N LEU A 497 32.11 -15.10 6.57
CA LEU A 497 32.77 -15.70 5.42
C LEU A 497 32.27 -17.13 5.29
N GLU A 498 31.63 -17.49 4.18
CA GLU A 498 31.41 -18.90 3.86
C GLU A 498 32.79 -19.58 3.80
N GLU A 499 33.05 -20.50 4.73
CA GLU A 499 34.09 -21.51 4.53
C GLU A 499 33.63 -22.37 3.35
N GLY A 500 34.32 -22.20 2.22
CA GLY A 500 33.98 -22.86 0.94
C GLY A 500 34.18 -24.37 0.91
#